data_AF-A0A395UXT0-F1
#
_entry.id   AF-A0A395UXT0-F1
#
_cell.length_a   1.000
_cell.length_b   1.000
_cell.length_c   1.000
_cell.angle_alpha   90.00
_cell.angle_beta   90.00
_cell.angle_gamma   90.00
#
_symmetry.space_group_name_H-M   'P 1'
#
loop_
_entity.id
_entity.type
_entity.pdbx_description
1 polymer ?
#
loop_
_entity_poly.entity_id
_entity_poly.type
_entity_poly.pdbx_seq_one_letter_code
_entity_poly.pdbx_strand_id
1 'polypeptide(L)'
;MRFTEHEMVFFNSITKGNDVFGIPLKFRTQKSHEEEVKKTINGLIEKGVLASETELTKMGFLPARALECYKESRNHIIINYLHIALLEQREAIVIIPLKNREYEMLRLPRVAVLYLLLKIYPVLQTGTVSEKELLQLQDIDSFFREVKDCKENIMIGEFQDNALTKEWLYYWKNNQIFEYDLNRQIKREVGAVQVRRELLRLLAID
;
A
#
# COMPACT_ATOMS: atom_id res chain seq x y z
N MET A 1 11.89 -8.29 -2.07
CA MET A 1 13.09 -8.32 -1.17
C MET A 1 12.77 -7.44 0.03
N ARG A 2 13.32 -7.76 1.21
CA ARG A 2 13.08 -7.00 2.45
C ARG A 2 14.23 -6.04 2.74
N PHE A 3 13.88 -4.82 3.12
CA PHE A 3 14.80 -3.73 3.40
C PHE A 3 14.45 -3.06 4.72
N THR A 4 15.46 -2.67 5.48
CA THR A 4 15.31 -1.84 6.68
C THR A 4 14.98 -0.40 6.29
N GLU A 5 14.53 0.42 7.25
CA GLU A 5 14.33 1.86 7.06
C GLU A 5 15.58 2.55 6.50
N HIS A 6 16.78 2.22 7.02
CA HIS A 6 18.04 2.81 6.55
C HIS A 6 18.40 2.39 5.12
N GLU A 7 18.15 1.13 4.74
CA GLU A 7 18.34 0.68 3.35
C GLU A 7 17.34 1.33 2.40
N MET A 8 16.10 1.56 2.82
CA MET A 8 15.13 2.35 2.05
C MET A 8 15.56 3.81 1.92
N VAL A 9 16.14 4.41 2.96
CA VAL A 9 16.75 5.76 2.89
C VAL A 9 17.91 5.77 1.90
N PHE A 10 18.76 4.74 1.88
CA PHE A 10 19.82 4.60 0.88
C PHE A 10 19.25 4.58 -0.55
N PHE A 11 18.23 3.77 -0.83
CA PHE A 11 17.60 3.79 -2.16
C PHE A 11 16.99 5.15 -2.49
N ASN A 12 16.37 5.82 -1.52
CA ASN A 12 15.82 7.16 -1.73
C ASN A 12 16.91 8.19 -2.07
N SER A 13 18.12 8.08 -1.50
CA SER A 13 19.22 9.02 -1.76
C SER A 13 19.89 8.83 -3.13
N ILE A 14 19.86 7.61 -3.69
CA ILE A 14 20.46 7.33 -5.00
C ILE A 14 19.45 7.38 -6.17
N THR A 15 18.15 7.49 -5.89
CA THR A 15 17.09 7.57 -6.90
C THR A 15 16.60 8.99 -7.09
N LYS A 16 16.23 9.36 -8.32
CA LYS A 16 15.72 10.71 -8.60
C LYS A 16 14.30 10.89 -8.07
N GLY A 17 13.84 12.14 -8.00
CA GLY A 17 12.46 12.50 -7.62
C GLY A 17 12.28 12.88 -6.15
N ASN A 18 11.02 13.15 -5.80
CA ASN A 18 10.57 13.62 -4.49
C ASN A 18 10.63 12.52 -3.41
N ASP A 19 10.32 12.84 -2.16
CA ASP A 19 10.18 11.84 -1.11
C ASP A 19 9.23 10.69 -1.47
N VAL A 20 9.45 9.53 -0.86
CA VAL A 20 8.64 8.33 -1.10
C VAL A 20 7.22 8.56 -0.59
N PHE A 21 6.28 8.78 -1.51
CA PHE A 21 4.89 9.09 -1.18
C PHE A 21 4.28 8.09 -0.20
N GLY A 22 3.63 8.60 0.86
CA GLY A 22 2.98 7.82 1.90
C GLY A 22 3.92 7.10 2.88
N ILE A 23 5.24 7.13 2.67
CA ILE A 23 6.21 6.41 3.50
C ILE A 23 7.20 7.42 4.10
N PRO A 24 7.04 7.80 5.39
CA PRO A 24 7.90 8.78 6.03
C PRO A 24 9.25 8.15 6.40
N LEU A 25 10.14 8.02 5.41
CA LEU A 25 11.51 7.54 5.62
C LEU A 25 12.32 8.61 6.36
N LYS A 26 12.89 8.24 7.51
CA LYS A 26 13.79 9.12 8.26
C LYS A 26 15.06 8.37 8.63
N PHE A 27 16.22 8.98 8.36
CA PHE A 27 17.46 8.50 8.94
C PHE A 27 17.45 8.83 10.44
N ARG A 28 17.31 7.82 11.30
CA ARG A 28 17.27 8.01 12.75
C ARG A 28 18.50 7.38 13.38
N THR A 29 19.34 8.20 13.97
CA THR A 29 20.52 7.78 14.72
C THR A 29 20.12 7.21 16.08
N GLN A 30 20.13 5.89 16.21
CA GLN A 30 20.16 5.17 17.49
C GLN A 30 21.60 5.01 18.02
N LYS A 31 22.61 5.07 17.13
CA LYS A 31 24.05 5.07 17.44
C LYS A 31 24.79 6.22 16.74
N SER A 32 26.13 6.20 16.70
CA SER A 32 26.89 7.13 15.86
C SER A 32 26.47 6.97 14.39
N HIS A 33 26.35 8.10 13.67
CA HIS A 33 25.91 8.11 12.28
C HIS A 33 26.77 7.19 11.40
N GLU A 34 28.08 7.19 11.59
CA GLU A 34 29.01 6.35 10.83
C GLU A 34 28.78 4.84 11.02
N GLU A 35 28.46 4.40 12.24
CA GLU A 35 28.18 2.98 12.51
C GLU A 35 26.92 2.51 11.78
N GLU A 36 25.88 3.34 11.73
CA GLU A 36 24.63 3.01 11.04
C GLU A 36 24.81 2.97 9.52
N VAL A 37 25.60 3.89 8.97
CA VAL A 37 25.95 3.89 7.54
C VAL A 37 26.72 2.61 7.20
N LYS A 38 27.76 2.26 7.96
CA LYS A 38 28.53 1.02 7.75
C LYS A 38 27.65 -0.22 7.84
N LYS A 39 26.76 -0.29 8.84
CA LYS A 39 25.81 -1.40 8.99
C LYS A 39 24.87 -1.51 7.78
N THR A 40 24.39 -0.37 7.28
CA THR A 40 23.50 -0.32 6.10
C THR A 40 24.22 -0.83 4.86
N ILE A 41 25.44 -0.34 4.59
CA ILE A 41 26.25 -0.76 3.45
C ILE A 41 26.57 -2.27 3.53
N ASN A 42 27.02 -2.76 4.68
CA ASN A 42 27.30 -4.18 4.87
C ASN A 42 26.06 -5.05 4.65
N GLY A 43 24.90 -4.64 5.18
CA GLY A 43 23.64 -5.35 4.96
C GLY A 43 23.24 -5.40 3.47
N LEU A 44 23.49 -4.32 2.72
CA LEU A 44 23.24 -4.29 1.28
C LEU A 44 24.24 -5.15 0.47
N ILE A 45 25.50 -5.23 0.90
CA ILE A 45 26.50 -6.14 0.31
C ILE A 45 26.11 -7.59 0.57
N GLU A 46 25.74 -7.94 1.81
CA GLU A 46 25.28 -9.29 2.19
C GLU A 46 24.05 -9.73 1.39
N LYS A 47 23.15 -8.79 1.07
CA LYS A 47 21.97 -9.01 0.22
C LYS A 47 22.29 -9.06 -1.28
N GLY A 48 23.55 -8.83 -1.68
CA GLY A 48 23.97 -8.76 -3.08
C GLY A 48 23.43 -7.55 -3.83
N VAL A 49 22.96 -6.52 -3.13
CA VAL A 49 22.52 -5.24 -3.71
C VAL A 49 23.73 -4.41 -4.13
N LEU A 50 24.77 -4.40 -3.30
CA LEU A 50 26.04 -3.70 -3.56
C LEU A 50 27.17 -4.70 -3.81
N ALA A 51 28.05 -4.41 -4.77
CA ALA A 51 29.30 -5.15 -4.99
C ALA A 51 30.42 -4.64 -4.06
N SER A 52 30.37 -3.35 -3.76
CA SER A 52 31.28 -2.64 -2.85
C SER A 52 30.55 -1.43 -2.28
N GLU A 53 31.18 -0.65 -1.40
CA GLU A 53 30.55 0.53 -0.77
C GLU A 53 30.01 1.55 -1.78
N THR A 54 30.53 1.57 -3.01
CA THR A 54 30.19 2.57 -4.04
C THR A 54 29.55 1.99 -5.30
N GLU A 55 29.45 0.66 -5.41
CA GLU A 55 29.03 0.00 -6.65
C GLU A 55 27.74 -0.81 -6.47
N LEU A 56 26.70 -0.44 -7.20
CA LEU A 56 25.44 -1.17 -7.26
C LEU A 56 25.57 -2.39 -8.18
N THR A 57 25.10 -3.55 -7.74
CA THR A 57 25.04 -4.73 -8.60
C THR A 57 23.87 -4.63 -9.58
N LYS A 58 23.86 -5.50 -10.59
CA LYS A 58 22.68 -5.70 -11.46
C LYS A 58 21.42 -6.07 -10.65
N MET A 59 21.58 -6.81 -9.55
CA MET A 59 20.47 -7.18 -8.68
C MET A 59 20.00 -6.00 -7.82
N GLY A 60 20.92 -5.15 -7.37
CA GLY A 60 20.61 -3.92 -6.64
C GLY A 60 19.94 -2.84 -7.48
N PHE A 61 20.13 -2.88 -8.81
CA PHE A 61 19.42 -1.99 -9.72
C PHE A 61 17.90 -2.20 -9.69
N LEU A 62 17.43 -3.44 -9.48
CA LEU A 62 16.01 -3.77 -9.48
C LEU A 62 15.21 -3.03 -8.38
N PRO A 63 15.57 -3.11 -7.08
CA PRO A 63 14.87 -2.36 -6.03
C PRO A 63 15.05 -0.83 -6.16
N ALA A 64 16.22 -0.35 -6.62
CA ALA A 64 16.42 1.07 -6.87
C ALA A 64 15.45 1.59 -7.94
N ARG A 65 15.35 0.89 -9.09
CA ARG A 65 14.42 1.25 -10.16
C ARG A 65 12.96 1.08 -9.74
N ALA A 66 12.63 0.07 -8.92
CA ALA A 66 11.29 -0.10 -8.40
C ALA A 66 10.87 1.07 -7.49
N LEU A 67 11.76 1.54 -6.61
CA LEU A 67 11.48 2.73 -5.79
C LEU A 67 11.32 3.99 -6.66
N GLU A 68 12.18 4.16 -7.67
CA GLU A 68 12.07 5.28 -8.60
C GLU A 68 10.74 5.26 -9.36
N CYS A 69 10.33 4.12 -9.90
CA CYS A 69 9.01 3.93 -10.52
C CYS A 69 7.85 4.25 -9.56
N TYR A 70 7.98 3.90 -8.28
CA TYR A 70 6.98 4.24 -7.27
C TYR A 70 6.88 5.76 -7.06
N LYS A 71 8.01 6.46 -6.99
CA LYS A 71 8.09 7.93 -6.81
C LYS A 71 7.57 8.69 -8.04
N GLU A 72 7.80 8.15 -9.23
CA GLU A 72 7.39 8.75 -10.52
C GLU A 72 5.91 8.56 -10.84
N SER A 73 5.24 7.58 -10.23
CA SER A 73 3.82 7.35 -10.46
C SER A 73 3.00 8.57 -10.05
N ARG A 74 2.00 8.91 -10.87
CA ARG A 74 0.99 9.91 -10.51
C ARG A 74 -0.20 9.32 -9.78
N ASN A 75 -0.38 8.00 -9.84
CA ASN A 75 -1.53 7.32 -9.27
C ASN A 75 -1.03 6.39 -8.16
N HIS A 76 -1.43 6.70 -6.94
CA HIS A 76 -1.14 5.88 -5.77
C HIS A 76 -2.43 5.44 -5.10
N ILE A 77 -2.38 4.24 -4.54
CA ILE A 77 -3.47 3.67 -3.76
C ILE A 77 -2.87 3.17 -2.47
N ILE A 78 -3.51 3.49 -1.36
CA ILE A 78 -3.21 2.89 -0.08
C ILE A 78 -4.38 1.98 0.27
N ILE A 79 -4.12 0.67 0.39
CA ILE A 79 -5.11 -0.30 0.87
C ILE A 79 -4.63 -0.81 2.21
N ASN A 80 -5.29 -0.40 3.29
CA ASN A 80 -4.81 -0.57 4.66
C ASN A 80 -3.38 -0.02 4.83
N TYR A 81 -2.38 -0.90 4.88
CA TYR A 81 -0.95 -0.55 4.97
C TYR A 81 -0.19 -0.82 3.67
N LEU A 82 -0.85 -1.33 2.63
CA LEU A 82 -0.22 -1.58 1.33
C LEU A 82 -0.11 -0.28 0.55
N HIS A 83 1.11 0.16 0.28
CA HIS A 83 1.39 1.34 -0.54
C HIS A 83 1.58 0.89 -1.98
N ILE A 84 0.71 1.32 -2.88
CA ILE A 84 0.64 0.83 -4.25
C ILE A 84 0.82 2.01 -5.21
N ALA A 85 1.79 1.91 -6.11
CA ALA A 85 1.95 2.83 -7.24
C ALA A 85 1.59 2.11 -8.55
N LEU A 86 0.66 2.67 -9.33
CA LEU A 86 0.25 2.09 -10.61
C LEU A 86 1.20 2.49 -11.75
N LEU A 87 1.69 1.51 -12.51
CA LEU A 87 2.61 1.73 -13.63
C LEU A 87 1.92 1.45 -14.97
N GLU A 88 2.27 2.15 -16.05
CA GLU A 88 1.61 2.06 -17.37
C GLU A 88 1.42 0.62 -17.90
N GLN A 89 2.39 -0.28 -17.67
CA GLN A 89 2.42 -1.63 -18.23
C GLN A 89 1.52 -2.66 -17.51
N ARG A 90 0.38 -2.24 -16.95
CA ARG A 90 -0.51 -3.10 -16.13
C ARG A 90 0.20 -3.76 -14.95
N GLU A 91 1.24 -3.09 -14.44
CA GLU A 91 1.98 -3.47 -13.25
C GLU A 91 1.76 -2.44 -12.14
N ALA A 92 2.14 -2.82 -10.94
CA ALA A 92 2.21 -1.95 -9.78
C ALA A 92 3.48 -2.23 -8.99
N ILE A 93 4.03 -1.18 -8.37
CA ILE A 93 4.97 -1.34 -7.26
C ILE A 93 4.15 -1.36 -5.98
N VAL A 94 4.34 -2.40 -5.19
CA VAL A 94 3.72 -2.56 -3.87
C VAL A 94 4.84 -2.50 -2.83
N ILE A 95 4.75 -1.52 -1.93
CA ILE A 95 5.60 -1.41 -0.75
C ILE A 95 4.76 -1.77 0.47
N ILE A 96 5.24 -2.75 1.24
CA ILE A 96 4.57 -3.29 2.42
C ILE A 96 5.42 -2.94 3.64
N PRO A 97 4.97 -2.00 4.49
CA PRO A 97 5.56 -1.77 5.80
C PRO A 97 5.35 -3.02 6.67
N LEU A 98 6.44 -3.50 7.25
CA LEU A 98 6.47 -4.64 8.15
C LEU A 98 6.71 -4.16 9.58
N LYS A 99 6.66 -5.10 10.53
CA LYS A 99 7.10 -4.85 11.91
C LYS A 99 8.57 -4.39 11.90
N ASN A 100 8.96 -3.65 12.93
CA ASN A 100 10.34 -3.14 13.11
C ASN A 100 10.83 -2.16 12.02
N ARG A 101 9.92 -1.51 11.27
CA ARG A 101 10.25 -0.58 10.18
C ARG A 101 11.08 -1.22 9.07
N GLU A 102 10.82 -2.48 8.82
CA GLU A 102 11.24 -3.11 7.58
C GLU A 102 10.17 -2.89 6.52
N TYR A 103 10.57 -3.04 5.26
CA TYR A 103 9.74 -2.81 4.10
C TYR A 103 9.99 -3.94 3.12
N GLU A 104 8.91 -4.52 2.61
CA GLU A 104 8.98 -5.43 1.47
C GLU A 104 8.56 -4.69 0.21
N MET A 105 9.38 -4.76 -0.83
CA MET A 105 9.10 -4.14 -2.12
C MET A 105 8.91 -5.21 -3.17
N LEU A 106 7.78 -5.11 -3.89
CA LEU A 106 7.36 -6.04 -4.93
C LEU A 106 6.95 -5.27 -6.18
N ARG A 107 7.33 -5.78 -7.35
CA ARG A 107 6.75 -5.39 -8.64
C ARG A 107 5.86 -6.53 -9.10
N LEU A 108 4.58 -6.24 -9.26
CA LEU A 108 3.55 -7.26 -9.55
C LEU A 108 2.65 -6.79 -10.68
N PRO A 109 2.14 -7.70 -11.52
CA PRO A 109 0.97 -7.42 -12.35
C PRO A 109 -0.20 -6.98 -11.46
N ARG A 110 -0.97 -5.99 -11.89
CA ARG A 110 -2.10 -5.46 -11.10
C ARG A 110 -3.13 -6.54 -10.77
N VAL A 111 -3.33 -7.49 -11.68
CA VAL A 111 -4.18 -8.69 -11.46
C VAL A 111 -3.68 -9.59 -10.33
N ALA A 112 -2.36 -9.68 -10.12
CA ALA A 112 -1.80 -10.43 -9.01
C ALA A 112 -2.04 -9.70 -7.67
N VAL A 113 -2.00 -8.36 -7.66
CA VAL A 113 -2.39 -7.57 -6.49
C VAL A 113 -3.85 -7.84 -6.11
N LEU A 114 -4.77 -7.81 -7.08
CA LEU A 114 -6.17 -8.15 -6.85
C LEU A 114 -6.33 -9.57 -6.31
N TYR A 115 -5.67 -10.55 -6.92
CA TYR A 115 -5.73 -11.94 -6.47
C TYR A 115 -5.28 -12.11 -5.01
N LEU A 116 -4.20 -11.43 -4.61
CA LEU A 116 -3.72 -11.44 -3.23
C LEU A 116 -4.74 -10.81 -2.27
N LEU A 117 -5.35 -9.68 -2.65
CA LEU A 117 -6.42 -9.06 -1.85
C LEU A 117 -7.60 -10.02 -1.68
N LEU A 118 -8.05 -10.68 -2.74
CA LEU A 118 -9.15 -11.65 -2.65
C LEU A 118 -8.80 -12.84 -1.76
N LYS A 119 -7.55 -13.30 -1.77
CA LYS A 119 -7.07 -14.34 -0.85
C LYS A 119 -7.07 -13.91 0.61
N ILE A 120 -6.71 -12.66 0.88
CA ILE A 120 -6.70 -12.08 2.24
C ILE A 120 -8.14 -11.87 2.73
N TYR A 121 -9.07 -11.54 1.84
CA TYR A 121 -10.48 -11.27 2.17
C TYR A 121 -11.43 -12.28 1.50
N PRO A 122 -11.58 -13.51 2.04
CA PRO A 122 -12.44 -14.54 1.47
C PRO A 122 -13.91 -14.13 1.30
N VAL A 123 -14.41 -13.20 2.12
CA VAL A 123 -15.77 -12.63 1.99
C VAL A 123 -15.98 -11.97 0.62
N LEU A 124 -14.92 -11.46 0.01
CA LEU A 124 -14.96 -10.92 -1.35
C LEU A 124 -14.98 -12.00 -2.43
N GLN A 125 -14.84 -13.28 -2.10
CA GLN A 125 -14.98 -14.38 -3.07
C GLN A 125 -16.40 -14.94 -3.08
N THR A 126 -17.04 -15.01 -1.90
CA THR A 126 -18.39 -15.52 -1.71
C THR A 126 -19.40 -14.40 -1.96
N GLY A 127 -20.07 -14.41 -3.11
CA GLY A 127 -21.03 -13.37 -3.48
C GLY A 127 -22.27 -13.34 -2.59
N THR A 128 -22.29 -12.49 -1.58
CA THR A 128 -23.57 -11.95 -1.08
C THR A 128 -24.00 -10.83 -2.01
N VAL A 129 -25.20 -10.97 -2.56
CA VAL A 129 -25.90 -9.90 -3.28
C VAL A 129 -26.63 -9.11 -2.22
N SER A 130 -26.27 -7.84 -2.02
CA SER A 130 -27.15 -6.95 -1.26
C SER A 130 -28.31 -6.58 -2.18
N GLU A 131 -29.54 -6.81 -1.72
CA GLU A 131 -30.76 -6.54 -2.51
C GLU A 131 -31.15 -5.06 -2.50
N LYS A 132 -30.59 -4.24 -1.59
CA LYS A 132 -30.89 -2.80 -1.49
C LYS A 132 -29.68 -1.98 -1.02
N GLU A 133 -29.25 -1.03 -1.85
CA GLU A 133 -28.37 0.06 -1.41
C GLU A 133 -29.15 0.98 -0.47
N LEU A 134 -29.01 0.77 0.84
CA LEU A 134 -29.55 1.69 1.83
C LEU A 134 -28.49 2.72 2.19
N LEU A 135 -28.70 3.95 1.73
CA LEU A 135 -27.90 5.12 2.06
C LEU A 135 -28.26 5.64 3.45
N GLN A 136 -27.28 5.75 4.33
CA GLN A 136 -27.45 6.32 5.67
C GLN A 136 -26.37 7.37 5.94
N LEU A 137 -26.78 8.54 6.44
CA LEU A 137 -25.85 9.48 7.06
C LEU A 137 -25.44 8.90 8.42
N GLN A 138 -24.14 8.79 8.66
CA GLN A 138 -23.59 8.30 9.93
C GLN A 138 -22.33 9.08 10.25
N ASP A 139 -22.32 9.74 11.40
CA ASP A 139 -21.15 10.50 11.87
C ASP A 139 -19.95 9.60 12.18
N ILE A 140 -18.76 10.20 12.18
CA ILE A 140 -17.50 9.47 12.31
C ILE A 140 -17.36 8.75 13.66
N ASP A 141 -17.88 9.31 14.76
CA ASP A 141 -17.79 8.70 16.09
C ASP A 141 -18.67 7.46 16.18
N SER A 142 -19.89 7.53 15.63
CA SER A 142 -20.80 6.40 15.52
C SER A 142 -20.23 5.30 14.62
N PHE A 143 -19.62 5.67 13.50
CA PHE A 143 -18.90 4.74 12.62
C PHE A 143 -17.74 4.04 13.36
N PHE A 144 -16.89 4.78 14.08
CA PHE A 144 -15.77 4.18 14.82
C PHE A 144 -16.24 3.21 15.90
N ARG A 145 -17.33 3.53 16.61
CA ARG A 145 -17.95 2.59 17.56
C ARG A 145 -18.42 1.30 16.87
N GLU A 146 -18.98 1.41 15.67
CA GLU A 146 -19.47 0.25 14.92
C GLU A 146 -18.34 -0.64 14.39
N VAL A 147 -17.28 -0.04 13.86
CA VAL A 147 -16.15 -0.77 13.24
C VAL A 147 -15.22 -1.38 14.28
N LYS A 148 -15.20 -0.87 15.52
CA LYS A 148 -14.35 -1.39 16.61
C LYS A 148 -14.51 -2.89 16.84
N ASP A 149 -15.71 -3.43 16.63
CA ASP A 149 -16.02 -4.84 16.82
C ASP A 149 -15.86 -5.69 15.55
N CYS A 150 -15.53 -5.06 14.42
CA CYS A 150 -15.30 -5.74 13.15
C CYS A 150 -13.91 -6.38 13.16
N LYS A 151 -13.84 -7.69 12.89
CA LYS A 151 -12.57 -8.44 12.87
C LYS A 151 -11.62 -7.98 11.79
N GLU A 152 -12.16 -7.55 10.66
CA GLU A 152 -11.41 -7.20 9.49
C GLU A 152 -12.08 -5.97 8.84
N ASN A 153 -11.30 -5.19 8.09
CA ASN A 153 -11.79 -4.15 7.19
C ASN A 153 -10.80 -3.91 6.02
N ILE A 154 -11.22 -3.12 5.04
CA ILE A 154 -10.39 -2.60 3.95
C ILE A 154 -10.55 -1.07 3.94
N MET A 155 -9.59 -0.37 4.53
CA MET A 155 -9.43 1.07 4.34
C MET A 155 -8.76 1.33 2.99
N ILE A 156 -9.29 2.29 2.22
CA ILE A 156 -8.75 2.66 0.91
C ILE A 156 -8.59 4.18 0.85
N GLY A 157 -7.38 4.61 0.49
CA GLY A 157 -7.10 5.96 0.03
C GLY A 157 -6.66 5.93 -1.44
N GLU A 158 -7.34 6.69 -2.28
CA GLU A 158 -6.98 6.92 -3.67
C GLU A 158 -6.31 8.29 -3.80
N PHE A 159 -5.18 8.32 -4.49
CA PHE A 159 -4.35 9.52 -4.62
C PHE A 159 -3.93 9.75 -6.06
N GLN A 160 -4.01 11.02 -6.47
CA GLN A 160 -3.52 11.49 -7.75
C GLN A 160 -2.56 12.67 -7.53
N ASP A 161 -1.37 12.61 -8.12
CA ASP A 161 -0.31 13.61 -7.94
C ASP A 161 -0.04 13.93 -6.45
N ASN A 162 -0.01 12.87 -5.62
CA ASN A 162 0.13 12.89 -4.16
C ASN A 162 -1.01 13.58 -3.38
N ALA A 163 -2.09 13.99 -4.04
CA ALA A 163 -3.28 14.55 -3.40
C ALA A 163 -4.36 13.46 -3.20
N LEU A 164 -4.97 13.44 -2.02
CA LEU A 164 -6.08 12.53 -1.73
C LEU A 164 -7.29 12.89 -2.59
N THR A 165 -7.75 11.94 -3.40
CA THR A 165 -8.96 12.13 -4.23
C THR A 165 -10.18 11.53 -3.56
N LYS A 166 -10.03 10.38 -2.89
CA LYS A 166 -11.12 9.69 -2.20
C LYS A 166 -10.58 8.80 -1.08
N GLU A 167 -11.29 8.77 0.05
CA GLU A 167 -10.98 7.91 1.19
C GLU A 167 -12.26 7.25 1.71
N TRP A 168 -12.23 5.93 1.87
CA TRP A 168 -13.37 5.15 2.32
C TRP A 168 -12.93 3.82 2.92
N LEU A 169 -13.87 3.16 3.59
CA LEU A 169 -13.63 1.88 4.22
C LEU A 169 -14.73 0.87 3.88
N TYR A 170 -14.32 -0.36 3.57
CA TYR A 170 -15.21 -1.52 3.56
C TYR A 170 -15.07 -2.31 4.85
N TYR A 171 -16.20 -2.67 5.46
CA TYR A 171 -16.23 -3.56 6.63
C TYR A 171 -17.37 -4.55 6.53
N TRP A 172 -17.29 -5.62 7.30
CA TRP A 172 -18.25 -6.70 7.26
C TRP A 172 -18.82 -6.96 8.65
N LYS A 173 -20.14 -7.01 8.74
CA LYS A 173 -20.86 -7.28 9.99
C LYS A 173 -22.12 -8.06 9.65
N ASN A 174 -22.40 -9.12 10.41
CA ASN A 174 -23.61 -9.94 10.24
C ASN A 174 -23.81 -10.46 8.80
N ASN A 175 -22.74 -10.94 8.15
CA ASN A 175 -22.72 -11.38 6.74
C ASN A 175 -23.08 -10.31 5.68
N GLN A 176 -23.15 -9.04 6.08
CA GLN A 176 -23.34 -7.90 5.18
C GLN A 176 -22.03 -7.13 5.03
N ILE A 177 -21.85 -6.50 3.87
CA ILE A 177 -20.70 -5.63 3.59
C ILE A 177 -21.21 -4.20 3.58
N PHE A 178 -20.46 -3.32 4.23
CA PHE A 178 -20.75 -1.90 4.27
C PHE A 178 -19.59 -1.11 3.70
N GLU A 179 -19.91 -0.08 2.93
CA GLU A 179 -19.01 0.99 2.53
C GLU A 179 -19.26 2.20 3.42
N TYR A 180 -18.20 2.86 3.87
CA TYR A 180 -18.27 4.14 4.56
C TYR A 180 -17.34 5.15 3.90
N ASP A 181 -17.90 6.21 3.33
CA ASP A 181 -17.15 7.34 2.76
C ASP A 181 -16.78 8.31 3.90
N LEU A 182 -15.49 8.44 4.20
CA LEU A 182 -14.98 9.24 5.31
C LEU A 182 -15.19 10.74 5.09
N ASN A 183 -15.13 11.20 3.84
CA ASN A 183 -15.29 12.61 3.50
C ASN A 183 -16.75 13.03 3.58
N ARG A 184 -17.66 12.16 3.13
CA ARG A 184 -19.09 12.45 3.06
C ARG A 184 -19.87 12.00 4.30
N GLN A 185 -19.28 11.15 5.14
CA GLN A 185 -19.92 10.53 6.31
C GLN A 185 -21.20 9.77 5.91
N ILE A 186 -21.09 9.02 4.81
CA ILE A 186 -22.17 8.24 4.23
C ILE A 186 -21.82 6.76 4.34
N LYS A 187 -22.71 6.00 4.97
CA LYS A 187 -22.72 4.54 5.00
C LYS A 187 -23.64 3.99 3.92
N ARG A 188 -23.21 2.90 3.27
CA ARG A 188 -24.01 2.14 2.30
C ARG A 188 -23.81 0.65 2.51
N GLU A 189 -24.88 -0.14 2.38
CA GLU A 189 -24.72 -1.58 2.19
C GLU A 189 -24.31 -1.87 0.75
N VAL A 190 -23.31 -2.74 0.57
CA VAL A 190 -22.78 -3.12 -0.75
C VAL A 190 -22.62 -4.64 -0.84
N GLY A 191 -22.67 -5.17 -2.06
CA GLY A 191 -22.36 -6.58 -2.32
C GLY A 191 -20.87 -6.81 -2.59
N ALA A 192 -20.41 -8.04 -2.37
CA ALA A 192 -19.02 -8.44 -2.68
C ALA A 192 -18.65 -8.18 -4.15
N VAL A 193 -19.60 -8.33 -5.08
CA VAL A 193 -19.42 -8.02 -6.52
C VAL A 193 -19.09 -6.54 -6.73
N GLN A 194 -19.77 -5.63 -6.02
CA GLN A 194 -19.55 -4.19 -6.14
C GLN A 194 -18.16 -3.82 -5.64
N VAL A 195 -17.76 -4.36 -4.47
CA VAL A 195 -16.40 -4.17 -3.94
C VAL A 195 -15.35 -4.69 -4.92
N ARG A 196 -15.54 -5.86 -5.52
CA ARG A 196 -14.61 -6.40 -6.54
C ARG A 196 -14.50 -5.49 -7.77
N ARG A 197 -15.62 -4.96 -8.26
CA ARG A 197 -15.63 -4.00 -9.38
C ARG A 197 -14.88 -2.72 -9.05
N GLU A 198 -15.05 -2.21 -7.82
CA GLU A 198 -14.30 -1.03 -7.38
C GLU A 198 -12.81 -1.31 -7.25
N LEU A 199 -12.41 -2.48 -6.74
CA LEU A 199 -11.00 -2.90 -6.70
C LEU A 199 -10.39 -3.05 -8.11
N LEU A 200 -11.17 -3.55 -9.08
CA LEU A 200 -10.76 -3.59 -10.49
C LEU A 200 -10.55 -2.18 -11.06
N ARG A 201 -11.49 -1.25 -10.81
CA ARG A 201 -11.39 0.16 -11.22
C ARG A 201 -10.15 0.81 -10.61
N LEU A 202 -9.99 0.68 -9.29
CA LEU A 202 -8.86 1.22 -8.54
C LEU A 202 -7.54 0.73 -9.13
N LEU A 203 -7.40 -0.58 -9.31
CA LEU A 203 -6.20 -1.17 -9.88
C LEU A 203 -6.12 -0.97 -11.41
N ALA A 204 -7.02 -0.20 -12.03
CA ALA A 204 -7.07 0.04 -13.47
C ALA A 204 -6.87 -1.27 -14.28
N ILE A 205 -7.72 -2.26 -13.97
CA ILE A 205 -7.78 -3.56 -14.63
C ILE A 205 -9.05 -3.56 -15.50
N ASP A 206 -8.86 -3.60 -16.81
CA ASP A 206 -9.92 -3.72 -17.82
C ASP A 206 -10.36 -5.17 -18.05
#